data_AF-A0A1F3V9L2-F1
#
_entry.id   AF-A0A1F3V9L2-F1
#
_cell.length_a   1.000
_cell.length_b   1.000
_cell.length_c   1.000
_cell.angle_alpha   90.00
_cell.angle_beta   90.00
_cell.angle_gamma   90.00
#
_symmetry.space_group_name_H-M   'P 1'
#
loop_
_entity.id
_entity.type
_entity.pdbx_description
1 polymer ?
#
loop_
_entity_poly.entity_id
_entity_poly.type
_entity_poly.pdbx_seq_one_letter_code
_entity_poly.pdbx_strand_id
1 'polypeptide(L)'
;MKKIVPKQPFISYILLLIISSIFICVDIFGNSLNIEEPKSKAVDVEKLTLETVMHENPGCPENSDCNQATGKKFSKWYQFLKSSKNNTEIENYIKSEGMPAPAWSTIEKYHDQEMAFWDSRCLAHRQKNNKIYEAILFPKGVLQDSNELFWDDLFVMLSPDNITKYQIPRNERPIYLDGIQIVYIKEENDRYLGIKLDAQGNISITDLITPAELPQLVDCPDLLKNQFKAEKNNKKLYHSYQCQTIWNIQSKKSAIIMYYLACI
;
A
#
# COMPACT_ATOMS: atom_id res chain seq x y z
N MET A 1 16.22 -103.27 -31.53
CA MET A 1 15.24 -104.21 -30.94
C MET A 1 14.93 -103.78 -29.52
N LYS A 2 13.68 -104.00 -29.08
CA LYS A 2 13.06 -103.72 -27.76
C LYS A 2 12.66 -102.26 -27.48
N LYS A 3 11.39 -101.97 -27.78
CA LYS A 3 10.55 -101.00 -27.07
C LYS A 3 10.50 -101.38 -25.58
N ILE A 4 10.73 -100.41 -24.69
CA ILE A 4 10.28 -100.49 -23.29
C ILE A 4 9.74 -99.10 -22.92
N VAL A 5 8.48 -99.12 -22.50
CA VAL A 5 7.65 -98.02 -22.00
C VAL A 5 8.13 -97.59 -20.61
N PRO A 6 8.31 -96.29 -20.31
CA PRO A 6 8.35 -95.82 -18.95
C PRO A 6 6.94 -95.43 -18.47
N LYS A 7 6.56 -96.09 -17.37
CA LYS A 7 5.38 -95.85 -16.53
C LYS A 7 5.35 -94.39 -16.03
N GLN A 8 4.18 -93.76 -16.11
CA GLN A 8 3.83 -92.62 -15.24
C GLN A 8 3.53 -93.14 -13.83
N PRO A 9 4.13 -92.58 -12.76
CA PRO A 9 3.60 -92.71 -11.42
C PRO A 9 2.97 -91.40 -10.95
N PHE A 10 1.63 -91.39 -10.85
CA PHE A 10 0.88 -91.16 -9.61
C PHE A 10 1.51 -90.26 -8.52
N ILE A 11 1.95 -89.04 -8.86
CA ILE A 11 2.23 -87.99 -7.87
C ILE A 11 1.48 -86.72 -8.32
N SER A 12 0.15 -86.73 -8.19
CA SER A 12 -0.65 -85.53 -8.49
C SER A 12 -1.94 -85.39 -7.68
N TYR A 13 -2.12 -86.16 -6.59
CA TYR A 13 -3.34 -86.07 -5.77
C TYR A 13 -3.12 -85.88 -4.27
N ILE A 14 -1.88 -85.84 -3.77
CA ILE A 14 -1.59 -85.57 -2.35
C ILE A 14 -1.11 -84.13 -2.11
N LEU A 15 -0.63 -83.41 -3.14
CA LEU A 15 -0.24 -82.00 -2.99
C LEU A 15 -1.42 -81.00 -3.04
N LEU A 16 -2.61 -81.45 -3.44
CA LEU A 16 -3.82 -80.61 -3.58
C LEU A 16 -4.70 -80.57 -2.32
N LEU A 17 -4.42 -81.38 -1.30
CA LEU A 17 -5.21 -81.44 -0.05
C LEU A 17 -4.54 -80.73 1.15
N ILE A 18 -3.33 -80.19 1.00
CA ILE A 18 -2.64 -79.41 2.06
C ILE A 18 -2.82 -77.89 1.86
N ILE A 19 -3.31 -77.44 0.69
CA ILE A 19 -3.51 -76.02 0.40
C ILE A 19 -4.92 -75.51 0.82
N SER A 20 -5.86 -76.40 1.17
CA SER A 20 -7.22 -75.99 1.55
C SER A 20 -7.42 -75.74 3.06
N SER A 21 -6.42 -75.97 3.91
CA SER A 21 -6.53 -75.78 5.38
C SER A 21 -5.83 -74.53 5.92
N ILE A 22 -5.24 -73.69 5.05
CA ILE A 22 -4.68 -72.38 5.46
C ILE A 22 -5.70 -71.23 5.24
N PHE A 23 -6.85 -71.48 4.61
CA PHE A 23 -7.86 -70.44 4.30
C PHE A 23 -9.11 -70.46 5.21
N ILE A 24 -9.07 -71.05 6.41
CA ILE A 24 -10.21 -71.03 7.36
C ILE A 24 -9.84 -70.45 8.75
N CYS A 25 -8.69 -69.77 8.89
CA CYS A 25 -8.32 -69.11 10.15
C CYS A 25 -7.99 -67.61 10.04
N VAL A 26 -8.48 -66.91 9.01
CA VAL A 26 -8.31 -65.45 8.90
C VAL A 26 -9.62 -64.66 9.05
N ASP A 27 -10.77 -65.31 9.18
CA ASP A 27 -12.06 -64.59 9.25
C ASP A 27 -12.68 -64.43 10.66
N ILE A 28 -11.95 -64.74 11.75
CA ILE A 28 -12.48 -64.62 13.13
C ILE A 28 -11.72 -63.58 13.99
N PHE A 29 -10.83 -62.77 13.40
CA PHE A 29 -10.29 -61.57 14.08
C PHE A 29 -10.53 -60.26 13.32
N GLY A 30 -11.46 -60.25 12.36
CA GLY A 30 -11.82 -59.04 11.59
C GLY A 30 -12.90 -58.16 12.24
N ASN A 31 -13.39 -58.48 13.44
CA ASN A 31 -14.58 -57.82 14.00
C ASN A 31 -14.44 -57.43 15.48
N SER A 32 -13.35 -56.76 15.83
CA SER A 32 -13.36 -55.78 16.94
C SER A 32 -12.05 -55.00 16.91
N LEU A 33 -12.06 -53.86 16.22
CA LEU A 33 -11.34 -52.63 16.56
C LEU A 33 -11.68 -51.66 15.40
N ASN A 34 -12.97 -51.28 15.31
CA ASN A 34 -13.32 -49.99 14.72
C ASN A 34 -12.86 -48.90 15.71
N ILE A 35 -11.53 -48.78 15.83
CA ILE A 35 -10.95 -47.48 16.11
C ILE A 35 -11.09 -46.81 14.76
N GLU A 36 -12.08 -45.94 14.61
CA GLU A 36 -11.96 -44.88 13.62
C GLU A 36 -10.62 -44.21 13.94
N GLU A 37 -9.58 -44.53 13.16
CA GLU A 37 -8.45 -43.64 13.06
C GLU A 37 -9.08 -42.27 12.83
N PRO A 38 -8.87 -41.29 13.73
CA PRO A 38 -9.41 -39.97 13.50
C PRO A 38 -8.84 -39.59 12.16
N LYS A 39 -9.69 -39.56 11.12
CA LYS A 39 -9.33 -39.08 9.79
C LYS A 39 -8.58 -37.81 10.10
N SER A 40 -7.27 -37.81 9.84
CA SER A 40 -6.54 -36.58 9.99
C SER A 40 -7.30 -35.64 9.08
N LYS A 41 -7.95 -34.65 9.69
CA LYS A 41 -8.33 -33.47 8.95
C LYS A 41 -6.95 -33.01 8.48
N ALA A 42 -6.57 -33.41 7.28
CA ALA A 42 -5.66 -32.63 6.49
C ALA A 42 -6.39 -31.30 6.41
N VAL A 43 -6.10 -30.46 7.41
CA VAL A 43 -6.33 -29.04 7.32
C VAL A 43 -5.61 -28.74 6.04
N ASP A 44 -6.37 -28.38 4.99
CA ASP A 44 -5.79 -27.79 3.81
C ASP A 44 -4.89 -26.69 4.36
N VAL A 45 -3.58 -26.95 4.41
CA VAL A 45 -2.61 -25.94 4.78
C VAL A 45 -2.69 -25.02 3.58
N GLU A 46 -3.57 -24.03 3.69
CA GLU A 46 -3.74 -22.96 2.73
C GLU A 46 -2.33 -22.56 2.35
N LYS A 47 -2.01 -22.79 1.08
CA LYS A 47 -0.64 -22.76 0.58
C LYS A 47 -0.11 -21.36 0.91
N LEU A 48 0.66 -21.24 1.99
CA LEU A 48 1.10 -19.95 2.52
C LEU A 48 1.87 -19.28 1.38
N THR A 49 1.25 -18.26 0.80
CA THR A 49 1.91 -17.42 -0.19
C THR A 49 2.86 -16.50 0.56
N LEU A 50 3.93 -16.04 -0.10
CA LEU A 50 4.83 -15.06 0.49
C LEU A 50 4.06 -13.83 1.00
N GLU A 51 3.00 -13.42 0.28
CA GLU A 51 2.11 -12.33 0.69
C GLU A 51 1.37 -12.62 2.00
N THR A 52 0.88 -13.85 2.20
CA THR A 52 0.21 -14.28 3.44
C THR A 52 1.19 -14.39 4.62
N VAL A 53 2.46 -14.70 4.35
CA VAL A 53 3.51 -14.74 5.39
C VAL A 53 3.92 -13.33 5.81
N MET A 54 3.98 -12.39 4.87
CA MET A 54 4.47 -11.03 5.11
C MET A 54 3.41 -10.07 5.64
N HIS A 55 2.12 -10.33 5.39
CA HIS A 55 1.02 -9.46 5.81
C HIS A 55 -0.14 -10.24 6.41
N GLU A 56 -0.55 -9.88 7.63
CA GLU A 56 -1.78 -10.38 8.25
C GLU A 56 -3.01 -10.06 7.39
N ASN A 57 -2.98 -8.92 6.69
CA ASN A 57 -4.01 -8.46 5.77
C ASN A 57 -3.42 -8.23 4.37
N PRO A 58 -3.71 -9.10 3.38
CA PRO A 58 -3.21 -8.94 2.02
C PRO A 58 -3.52 -7.58 1.40
N GLY A 59 -2.54 -7.01 0.70
CA GLY A 59 -2.64 -5.68 0.08
C GLY A 59 -2.35 -4.50 1.00
N CYS A 60 -2.18 -4.72 2.30
CA CYS A 60 -1.72 -3.67 3.21
C CYS A 60 -0.24 -3.32 2.93
N PRO A 61 0.13 -2.03 3.03
CA PRO A 61 1.52 -1.62 3.01
C PRO A 61 2.36 -2.32 4.09
N GLU A 62 3.65 -2.55 3.80
CA GLU A 62 4.53 -3.23 4.75
C GLU A 62 4.67 -2.48 6.07
N ASN A 63 4.70 -3.23 7.17
CA ASN A 63 4.84 -2.74 8.55
C ASN A 63 3.78 -1.69 8.96
N SER A 64 2.64 -1.62 8.25
CA SER A 64 1.53 -0.74 8.61
C SER A 64 0.57 -1.43 9.58
N ASP A 65 -0.04 -0.65 10.47
CA ASP A 65 -1.30 -1.03 11.09
C ASP A 65 -2.40 -0.76 10.05
N CYS A 66 -2.98 -1.85 9.56
CA CYS A 66 -3.88 -1.86 8.42
C CYS A 66 -4.83 -3.05 8.53
N ASN A 67 -6.12 -2.77 8.38
CA ASN A 67 -7.17 -3.80 8.43
C ASN A 67 -7.46 -4.37 7.04
N GLN A 68 -8.27 -5.43 6.99
CA GLN A 68 -8.64 -6.09 5.74
C GLN A 68 -9.39 -5.17 4.75
N ALA A 69 -10.20 -4.22 5.22
CA ALA A 69 -10.92 -3.29 4.35
C ALA A 69 -9.95 -2.32 3.66
N THR A 70 -9.00 -1.77 4.41
CA THR A 70 -7.91 -0.95 3.90
C THR A 70 -7.07 -1.72 2.87
N GLY A 71 -6.62 -2.95 3.20
CA GLY A 71 -5.84 -3.78 2.27
C GLY A 71 -6.57 -4.09 0.95
N LYS A 72 -7.89 -4.33 1.01
CA LYS A 72 -8.74 -4.44 -0.18
C LYS A 72 -8.76 -3.15 -1.00
N LYS A 73 -8.78 -1.98 -0.37
CA LYS A 73 -8.80 -0.69 -1.06
C LYS A 73 -7.50 -0.39 -1.79
N PHE A 74 -6.36 -0.65 -1.16
CA PHE A 74 -5.06 -0.62 -1.82
C PHE A 74 -5.01 -1.57 -3.01
N SER A 75 -5.42 -2.83 -2.81
CA SER A 75 -5.45 -3.83 -3.89
C SER A 75 -6.30 -3.38 -5.08
N LYS A 76 -7.50 -2.84 -4.81
CA LYS A 76 -8.39 -2.30 -5.86
C LYS A 76 -7.73 -1.15 -6.61
N TRP A 77 -7.13 -0.20 -5.90
CA TRP A 77 -6.42 0.92 -6.52
C TRP A 77 -5.27 0.44 -7.40
N TYR A 78 -4.43 -0.48 -6.90
CA TYR A 78 -3.28 -0.99 -7.68
C TYR A 78 -3.72 -1.77 -8.93
N GLN A 79 -4.75 -2.61 -8.81
CA GLN A 79 -5.32 -3.33 -9.95
C GLN A 79 -5.94 -2.36 -10.97
N PHE A 80 -6.69 -1.37 -10.49
CA PHE A 80 -7.26 -0.33 -11.34
C PHE A 80 -6.17 0.42 -12.09
N LEU A 81 -5.15 0.93 -11.38
CA LEU A 81 -4.08 1.71 -11.97
C LEU A 81 -3.25 0.90 -12.98
N LYS A 82 -3.09 -0.41 -12.77
CA LYS A 82 -2.43 -1.29 -13.76
C LYS A 82 -3.24 -1.45 -15.05
N SER A 83 -4.57 -1.38 -14.95
CA SER A 83 -5.48 -1.61 -16.08
C SER A 83 -5.95 -0.33 -16.80
N SER A 84 -5.88 0.82 -16.13
CA SER A 84 -6.41 2.09 -16.64
C SER A 84 -5.56 2.62 -17.79
N LYS A 85 -6.21 3.17 -18.82
CA LYS A 85 -5.55 3.50 -20.09
C LYS A 85 -5.28 4.99 -20.28
N ASN A 86 -6.02 5.84 -19.58
CA ASN A 86 -5.97 7.29 -19.77
C ASN A 86 -6.25 8.05 -18.47
N ASN A 87 -5.92 9.35 -18.48
CA ASN A 87 -6.05 10.23 -17.33
C ASN A 87 -7.51 10.44 -16.90
N THR A 88 -8.47 10.43 -17.84
CA THR A 88 -9.89 10.62 -17.53
C THR A 88 -10.45 9.48 -16.69
N GLU A 89 -10.09 8.23 -16.99
CA GLU A 89 -10.46 7.07 -16.17
C GLU A 89 -9.89 7.21 -14.75
N ILE A 90 -8.63 7.61 -14.63
CA ILE A 90 -7.94 7.77 -13.34
C ILE A 90 -8.60 8.88 -12.52
N GLU A 91 -8.89 10.03 -13.14
CA GLU A 91 -9.55 11.14 -12.47
C GLU A 91 -10.96 10.77 -11.99
N ASN A 92 -11.74 10.03 -12.78
CA ASN A 92 -13.05 9.56 -12.38
C ASN A 92 -12.99 8.56 -11.22
N TYR A 93 -11.98 7.68 -11.21
CA TYR A 93 -11.74 6.79 -10.09
C TYR A 93 -11.38 7.56 -8.82
N ILE A 94 -10.49 8.55 -8.91
CA ILE A 94 -10.11 9.39 -7.77
C ILE A 94 -11.33 10.10 -7.18
N LYS A 95 -12.24 10.63 -8.01
CA LYS A 95 -13.45 11.31 -7.53
C LYS A 95 -14.44 10.36 -6.83
N SER A 96 -14.49 9.09 -7.22
CA SER A 96 -15.47 8.12 -6.71
C SER A 96 -14.95 7.27 -5.56
N GLU A 97 -13.74 6.74 -5.70
CA GLU A 97 -13.12 5.77 -4.79
C GLU A 97 -11.94 6.36 -4.00
N GLY A 98 -11.28 7.38 -4.56
CA GLY A 98 -10.10 8.03 -4.01
C GLY A 98 -8.78 7.37 -4.44
N MET A 99 -7.66 8.03 -4.14
CA MET A 99 -6.30 7.48 -4.35
C MET A 99 -5.47 7.53 -3.07
N PRO A 100 -4.49 6.63 -2.88
CA PRO A 100 -3.58 6.68 -1.74
C PRO A 100 -2.85 8.02 -1.65
N ALA A 101 -3.13 8.79 -0.60
CA ALA A 101 -2.49 10.06 -0.30
C ALA A 101 -1.90 10.01 1.12
N PRO A 102 -0.57 10.19 1.26
CA PRO A 102 0.07 10.22 2.57
C PRO A 102 -0.31 11.50 3.33
N ALA A 103 -0.60 11.38 4.62
CA ALA A 103 -0.93 12.49 5.52
C ALA A 103 -0.31 12.27 6.89
N TRP A 104 -0.51 13.22 7.79
CA TRP A 104 -0.25 13.01 9.21
C TRP A 104 -1.55 12.79 9.97
N SER A 105 -1.45 12.10 11.11
CA SER A 105 -2.60 11.86 11.98
C SER A 105 -2.23 11.95 13.46
N THR A 106 -3.18 12.32 14.32
CA THR A 106 -3.07 12.19 15.78
C THR A 106 -3.85 10.99 16.33
N ILE A 107 -4.60 10.27 15.50
CA ILE A 107 -5.38 9.12 15.92
C ILE A 107 -4.51 7.87 15.95
N GLU A 108 -4.54 7.14 17.07
CA GLU A 108 -3.81 5.88 17.23
C GLU A 108 -4.50 4.71 16.53
N LYS A 109 -5.84 4.71 16.43
CA LYS A 109 -6.62 3.67 15.74
C LYS A 109 -7.94 4.23 15.23
N TYR A 110 -8.20 4.09 13.93
CA TYR A 110 -9.54 4.15 13.39
C TYR A 110 -10.00 2.73 13.09
N HIS A 111 -10.79 2.14 13.98
CA HIS A 111 -11.35 0.81 13.74
C HIS A 111 -12.28 0.77 12.51
N ASP A 112 -12.82 1.94 12.10
CA ASP A 112 -13.83 2.04 11.06
C ASP A 112 -13.43 2.89 9.83
N GLN A 113 -12.22 3.46 9.78
CA GLN A 113 -11.76 4.18 8.58
C GLN A 113 -10.77 3.35 7.77
N GLU A 114 -10.92 3.44 6.45
CA GLU A 114 -10.10 2.78 5.44
C GLU A 114 -8.75 3.49 5.29
N MET A 115 -7.92 3.43 6.34
CA MET A 115 -6.59 4.03 6.41
C MET A 115 -5.54 2.99 6.78
N ALA A 116 -4.31 3.23 6.33
CA ALA A 116 -3.11 2.54 6.83
C ALA A 116 -2.25 3.54 7.58
N PHE A 117 -1.66 3.14 8.71
CA PHE A 117 -0.83 4.05 9.50
C PHE A 117 0.39 3.37 10.11
N TRP A 118 1.36 4.20 10.48
CA TRP A 118 2.62 3.83 11.11
C TRP A 118 2.91 4.79 12.26
N ASP A 119 3.63 4.29 13.25
CA ASP A 119 4.32 5.17 14.18
C ASP A 119 5.25 6.11 13.39
N SER A 120 5.13 7.42 13.61
CA SER A 120 6.03 8.37 12.96
C SER A 120 7.47 8.02 13.28
N ARG A 121 8.35 8.08 12.28
CA ARG A 121 9.80 7.82 12.47
C ARG A 121 10.48 8.85 13.37
N CYS A 122 9.83 9.98 13.62
CA CYS A 122 10.39 11.06 14.41
C CYS A 122 10.20 10.88 15.92
N LEU A 123 11.28 10.99 16.70
CA LEU A 123 11.21 10.89 18.16
C LEU A 123 10.36 12.00 18.81
N ALA A 124 10.35 13.20 18.22
CA ALA A 124 9.51 14.31 18.70
C ALA A 124 8.01 14.03 18.53
N HIS A 125 7.64 13.10 17.65
CA HIS A 125 6.26 12.70 17.39
C HIS A 125 5.80 11.53 18.24
N ARG A 126 6.70 10.88 19.00
CA ARG A 126 6.36 9.71 19.84
C ARG A 126 6.11 10.07 21.30
N GLN A 127 5.75 11.33 21.56
CA GLN A 127 5.50 11.83 22.91
C GLN A 127 4.17 11.27 23.44
N LYS A 128 4.17 10.76 24.67
CA LYS A 128 3.04 10.00 25.26
C LYS A 128 1.66 10.68 25.12
N ASN A 129 1.61 12.01 25.22
CA ASN A 129 0.36 12.79 25.21
C ASN A 129 0.12 13.57 23.91
N ASN A 130 0.98 13.41 22.90
CA ASN A 130 0.87 14.12 21.62
C ASN A 130 1.54 13.28 20.53
N LYS A 131 1.08 12.03 20.39
CA LYS A 131 1.59 11.14 19.35
C LYS A 131 1.12 11.62 17.99
N ILE A 132 2.04 11.63 17.04
CA ILE A 132 1.74 11.89 15.63
C ILE A 132 2.14 10.65 14.84
N TYR A 133 1.26 10.23 13.95
CA TYR A 133 1.36 9.05 13.11
C TYR A 133 1.52 9.47 11.65
N GLU A 134 2.21 8.63 10.90
CA GLU A 134 2.20 8.67 9.45
C GLU A 134 0.97 7.89 8.98
N ALA A 135 0.14 8.46 8.11
CA ALA A 135 -1.05 7.80 7.58
C ALA A 135 -1.06 7.81 6.04
N ILE A 136 -1.81 6.90 5.44
CA ILE A 136 -2.26 6.96 4.04
C ILE A 136 -3.77 6.83 4.02
N LEU A 137 -4.41 7.79 3.36
CA LEU A 137 -5.85 7.87 3.17
C LEU A 137 -6.21 7.77 1.68
N PHE A 138 -7.51 7.71 1.39
CA PHE A 138 -8.05 7.72 0.03
C PHE A 138 -8.98 8.92 -0.19
N PRO A 139 -8.47 10.16 -0.25
CA PRO A 139 -9.26 11.35 -0.55
C PRO A 139 -9.98 11.23 -1.90
N LYS A 140 -11.25 11.62 -1.91
CA LYS A 140 -12.13 11.56 -3.09
C LYS A 140 -12.12 12.86 -3.86
N GLY A 141 -11.06 13.09 -4.64
CA GLY A 141 -10.91 14.28 -5.49
C GLY A 141 -10.60 15.58 -4.76
N VAL A 142 -10.54 15.60 -3.43
CA VAL A 142 -10.17 16.78 -2.64
C VAL A 142 -9.47 16.37 -1.34
N LEU A 143 -8.40 17.08 -0.99
CA LEU A 143 -7.73 16.98 0.30
C LEU A 143 -8.54 17.79 1.33
N GLN A 144 -9.00 17.13 2.40
CA GLN A 144 -9.75 17.78 3.47
C GLN A 144 -8.99 17.58 4.78
N ASP A 145 -8.64 18.69 5.43
CA ASP A 145 -8.11 18.66 6.79
C ASP A 145 -9.24 18.32 7.79
N SER A 146 -8.85 17.69 8.89
CA SER A 146 -9.66 17.58 10.10
C SER A 146 -8.80 17.92 11.31
N ASN A 147 -9.40 17.95 12.51
CA ASN A 147 -8.63 18.17 13.74
C ASN A 147 -7.59 17.06 14.00
N GLU A 148 -7.77 15.91 13.36
CA GLU A 148 -7.02 14.69 13.63
C GLU A 148 -6.23 14.17 12.42
N LEU A 149 -6.48 14.76 11.25
CA LEU A 149 -5.85 14.42 9.97
C LEU A 149 -5.41 15.71 9.29
N PHE A 150 -4.14 15.81 8.95
CA PHE A 150 -3.61 17.03 8.35
C PHE A 150 -2.61 16.74 7.25
N TRP A 151 -2.70 17.57 6.20
CA TRP A 151 -1.80 17.57 5.05
C TRP A 151 -0.58 18.46 5.30
N ASP A 152 0.46 18.32 4.47
CA ASP A 152 1.60 19.23 4.51
C ASP A 152 1.18 20.60 3.97
N ASP A 153 1.71 21.65 4.59
CA ASP A 153 1.50 23.01 4.14
C ASP A 153 2.59 23.42 3.14
N LEU A 154 2.17 23.94 1.99
CA LEU A 154 3.03 24.48 0.95
C LEU A 154 2.67 25.93 0.67
N PHE A 155 3.67 26.81 0.72
CA PHE A 155 3.50 28.23 0.41
C PHE A 155 4.13 28.53 -0.94
N VAL A 156 3.36 29.12 -1.85
CA VAL A 156 3.81 29.52 -3.18
C VAL A 156 3.80 31.04 -3.28
N MET A 157 4.96 31.63 -3.59
CA MET A 157 5.14 33.05 -3.78
C MET A 157 5.38 33.35 -5.26
N LEU A 158 4.34 33.84 -5.94
CA LEU A 158 4.39 34.26 -7.36
C LEU A 158 4.92 35.68 -7.52
N SER A 159 4.70 36.52 -6.52
CA SER A 159 5.20 37.89 -6.41
C SER A 159 5.44 38.23 -4.93
N PRO A 160 6.22 39.27 -4.60
CA PRO A 160 6.51 39.63 -3.21
C PRO A 160 5.27 39.80 -2.32
N ASP A 161 4.16 40.28 -2.90
CA ASP A 161 2.93 40.57 -2.16
C ASP A 161 1.87 39.45 -2.22
N ASN A 162 2.17 38.34 -2.91
CA ASN A 162 1.19 37.25 -3.12
C ASN A 162 1.78 35.90 -2.72
N ILE A 163 1.47 35.48 -1.50
CA ILE A 163 1.73 34.14 -0.98
C ILE A 163 0.41 33.37 -0.94
N THR A 164 0.32 32.29 -1.70
CA THR A 164 -0.81 31.37 -1.68
C THR A 164 -0.41 30.11 -0.92
N LYS A 165 -1.27 29.66 0.00
CA LYS A 165 -1.10 28.42 0.74
C LYS A 165 -1.83 27.28 0.03
N TYR A 166 -1.21 26.11 -0.04
CA TYR A 166 -1.76 24.87 -0.56
C TYR A 166 -1.62 23.79 0.52
N GLN A 167 -2.56 22.85 0.52
CA GLN A 167 -2.41 21.57 1.18
C GLN A 167 -1.87 20.56 0.18
N ILE A 168 -0.86 19.78 0.57
CA ILE A 168 -0.23 18.78 -0.26
C ILE A 168 -0.05 17.47 0.53
N PRO A 169 -0.12 16.28 -0.11
CA PRO A 169 0.18 15.05 0.59
C PRO A 169 1.61 15.06 1.14
N ARG A 170 1.79 14.38 2.28
CA ARG A 170 3.05 14.32 3.00
C ARG A 170 4.19 13.85 2.10
N ASN A 171 5.33 14.54 2.16
CA ASN A 171 6.55 14.25 1.37
C ASN A 171 6.44 14.47 -0.15
N GLU A 172 5.28 14.89 -0.67
CA GLU A 172 5.18 15.26 -2.07
C GLU A 172 5.77 16.65 -2.30
N ARG A 173 6.37 16.87 -3.48
CA ARG A 173 7.00 18.15 -3.83
C ARG A 173 6.61 18.55 -5.25
N PRO A 174 6.08 19.76 -5.46
CA PRO A 174 5.79 20.23 -6.81
C PRO A 174 7.04 20.40 -7.64
N ILE A 175 6.91 20.10 -8.92
CA ILE A 175 7.95 20.25 -9.94
C ILE A 175 7.72 21.45 -10.85
N TYR A 176 6.47 21.92 -11.00
CA TYR A 176 6.11 23.14 -11.71
C TYR A 176 4.73 23.66 -11.30
N LEU A 177 4.38 24.87 -11.75
CA LEU A 177 3.03 25.42 -11.69
C LEU A 177 2.39 25.41 -13.08
N ASP A 178 1.11 25.04 -13.13
CA ASP A 178 0.24 25.26 -14.28
C ASP A 178 -0.81 26.33 -13.93
N GLY A 179 -0.50 27.58 -14.25
CA GLY A 179 -1.30 28.72 -13.83
C GLY A 179 -1.23 28.92 -12.32
N ILE A 180 -2.34 28.67 -11.62
CA ILE A 180 -2.44 28.72 -10.16
C ILE A 180 -2.43 27.34 -9.52
N GLN A 181 -2.25 26.27 -10.29
CA GLN A 181 -2.23 24.91 -9.75
C GLN A 181 -0.79 24.43 -9.62
N ILE A 182 -0.48 23.76 -8.52
CA ILE A 182 0.79 23.06 -8.35
C ILE A 182 0.71 21.70 -9.05
N VAL A 183 1.84 21.24 -9.59
CA VAL A 183 1.94 19.91 -10.18
C VAL A 183 3.09 19.14 -9.56
N TYR A 184 2.82 17.94 -9.05
CA TYR A 184 3.81 16.98 -8.58
C TYR A 184 3.68 15.64 -9.32
N ILE A 185 4.74 14.83 -9.27
CA ILE A 185 4.76 13.50 -9.86
C ILE A 185 4.49 12.49 -8.77
N LYS A 186 3.50 11.61 -9.01
CA LYS A 186 3.26 10.43 -8.18
C LYS A 186 3.68 9.19 -8.96
N GLU A 187 4.67 8.46 -8.45
CA GLU A 187 5.12 7.20 -9.03
C GLU A 187 4.44 6.03 -8.33
N GLU A 188 3.70 5.22 -9.08
CA GLU A 188 3.05 4.02 -8.56
C GLU A 188 2.97 2.93 -9.64
N ASN A 189 3.43 1.71 -9.32
CA ASN A 189 3.43 0.56 -10.22
C ASN A 189 4.04 0.86 -11.60
N ASP A 190 5.25 1.43 -11.59
CA ASP A 190 6.00 1.86 -12.80
C ASP A 190 5.27 2.89 -13.67
N ARG A 191 4.25 3.58 -13.11
CA ARG A 191 3.54 4.68 -13.77
C ARG A 191 3.86 5.99 -13.08
N TYR A 192 4.14 7.01 -13.89
CA TYR A 192 4.29 8.39 -13.45
C TYR A 192 2.99 9.15 -13.73
N LEU A 193 2.32 9.62 -12.67
CA LEU A 193 1.10 10.39 -12.75
C LEU A 193 1.42 11.86 -12.47
N GLY A 194 1.01 12.75 -13.36
CA GLY A 194 0.98 14.19 -13.08
C GLY A 194 -0.25 14.52 -12.26
N ILE A 195 -0.05 14.91 -11.00
CA ILE A 195 -1.14 15.32 -10.11
C ILE A 195 -1.16 16.85 -10.02
N LYS A 196 -2.30 17.44 -10.38
CA LYS A 196 -2.61 18.85 -10.16
C LYS A 196 -3.34 19.03 -8.84
N LEU A 197 -2.91 20.03 -8.06
CA LEU A 197 -3.63 20.52 -6.89
C LEU A 197 -3.85 22.02 -7.00
N ASP A 198 -5.05 22.47 -6.64
CA ASP A 198 -5.33 23.88 -6.39
C ASP A 198 -5.20 24.23 -4.89
N ALA A 199 -5.36 25.51 -4.57
CA ALA A 199 -5.26 26.01 -3.20
C ALA A 199 -6.40 25.51 -2.29
N GLN A 200 -7.46 24.94 -2.86
CA GLN A 200 -8.58 24.33 -2.14
C GLN A 200 -8.37 22.82 -1.92
N GLY A 201 -7.25 22.27 -2.40
CA GLY A 201 -6.92 20.86 -2.28
C GLY A 201 -7.61 19.96 -3.31
N ASN A 202 -8.27 20.52 -4.34
CA ASN A 202 -8.89 19.70 -5.39
C ASN A 202 -7.80 19.01 -6.22
N ILE A 203 -8.00 17.72 -6.47
CA ILE A 203 -7.10 16.85 -7.21
C ILE A 203 -7.60 16.68 -8.64
N SER A 204 -6.71 16.87 -9.61
CA SER A 204 -6.94 16.45 -11.01
C SER A 204 -5.69 15.82 -11.61
N ILE A 205 -5.86 15.10 -12.72
CA ILE A 205 -4.77 14.43 -13.43
C ILE A 205 -4.37 15.24 -14.66
N THR A 206 -3.07 15.32 -14.91
CA THR A 206 -2.50 15.96 -16.09
C THR A 206 -1.42 15.10 -16.71
N ASP A 207 -1.20 15.30 -18.00
CA ASP A 207 0.03 14.85 -18.62
C ASP A 207 1.21 15.61 -18.03
N LEU A 208 2.30 14.88 -17.82
CA LEU A 208 3.55 15.43 -17.33
C LEU A 208 4.25 16.17 -18.47
N ILE A 209 4.75 17.36 -18.16
CA ILE A 209 5.61 18.10 -19.06
C ILE A 209 6.94 18.40 -18.39
N THR A 210 7.99 18.53 -19.20
CA THR A 210 9.29 19.03 -18.72
C THR A 210 9.25 20.55 -18.72
N PRO A 211 9.32 21.22 -17.55
CA PRO A 211 9.38 22.67 -17.51
C PRO A 211 10.69 23.20 -18.10
N ALA A 212 10.70 24.46 -18.54
CA ALA A 212 11.90 25.09 -19.08
C ALA A 212 13.00 25.27 -18.02
N GLU A 213 12.60 25.47 -16.77
CA GLU A 213 13.49 25.53 -15.61
C GLU A 213 13.08 24.44 -14.62
N LEU A 214 14.05 23.60 -14.22
CA LEU A 214 13.85 22.60 -13.18
C LEU A 214 13.92 23.24 -11.79
N PRO A 215 13.31 22.62 -10.77
CA PRO A 215 13.39 23.14 -9.41
C PRO A 215 14.81 23.28 -8.90
N GLN A 216 15.12 24.42 -8.27
CA GLN A 216 16.44 24.69 -7.66
C GLN A 216 16.28 25.18 -6.24
N LEU A 217 17.15 24.71 -5.33
CA LEU A 217 17.16 25.20 -3.96
C LEU A 217 17.59 26.66 -3.92
N VAL A 218 16.89 27.46 -3.13
CA VAL A 218 17.17 28.88 -2.94
C VAL A 218 16.99 29.28 -1.49
N ASP A 219 17.57 30.42 -1.12
CA ASP A 219 17.31 31.03 0.18
C ASP A 219 15.86 31.45 0.28
N CYS A 220 15.24 31.15 1.43
CA CYS A 220 13.88 31.57 1.68
C CYS A 220 13.79 33.09 1.86
N PRO A 221 12.89 33.78 1.13
CA PRO A 221 12.52 35.18 1.41
C PRO A 221 11.99 35.36 2.83
N ASP A 222 12.23 36.52 3.44
CA ASP A 222 11.85 36.77 4.83
C ASP A 222 10.33 36.71 5.07
N LEU A 223 9.53 37.07 4.07
CA LEU A 223 8.07 36.93 4.12
C LEU A 223 7.65 35.46 4.31
N LEU A 224 8.30 34.53 3.61
CA LEU A 224 8.05 33.09 3.76
C LEU A 224 8.60 32.57 5.10
N LYS A 225 9.81 32.99 5.52
CA LYS A 225 10.35 32.64 6.85
C LYS A 225 9.41 33.04 7.99
N ASN A 226 8.74 34.18 7.84
CA ASN A 226 7.79 34.66 8.85
C ASN A 226 6.51 33.81 8.91
N GLN A 227 6.08 33.20 7.80
CA GLN A 227 4.97 32.22 7.81
C GLN A 227 5.31 31.01 8.70
N PHE A 228 6.51 30.43 8.52
CA PHE A 228 6.96 29.30 9.35
C PHE A 228 7.03 29.66 10.84
N LYS A 229 7.55 30.85 11.18
CA LYS A 229 7.62 31.30 12.58
C LYS A 229 6.25 31.43 13.23
N ALA A 230 5.24 31.89 12.48
CA ALA A 230 3.87 32.01 12.97
C ALA A 230 3.24 30.63 13.24
N GLU A 231 3.47 29.65 12.36
CA GLU A 231 2.88 28.31 12.50
C GLU A 231 3.62 27.40 13.49
N LYS A 232 4.94 27.54 13.64
CA LYS A 232 5.75 26.76 14.61
C LYS A 232 5.21 26.85 16.04
N ASN A 233 4.56 27.95 16.39
CA ASN A 233 3.96 28.15 17.71
C ASN A 233 2.77 27.22 17.99
N ASN A 234 2.16 26.62 16.97
CA ASN A 234 0.88 25.90 17.12
C ASN A 234 0.95 24.40 16.86
N LYS A 235 1.91 23.85 16.08
CA LYS A 235 1.80 22.45 15.64
C LYS A 235 2.91 21.48 16.06
N LYS A 236 4.08 21.90 16.57
CA LYS A 236 5.24 21.02 16.94
C LYS A 236 5.68 19.93 15.94
N LEU A 237 5.03 19.85 14.79
CA LEU A 237 5.16 18.84 13.75
C LEU A 237 6.38 19.09 12.87
N TYR A 238 6.71 20.36 12.64
CA TYR A 238 7.78 20.78 11.75
C TYR A 238 8.93 21.42 12.51
N HIS A 239 10.15 20.95 12.22
CA HIS A 239 11.37 21.48 12.84
C HIS A 239 12.10 22.49 11.95
N SER A 240 11.95 22.37 10.63
CA SER A 240 12.60 23.27 9.67
C SER A 240 11.74 23.46 8.42
N TYR A 241 12.26 24.24 7.48
CA TYR A 241 11.63 24.57 6.20
C TYR A 241 12.71 24.64 5.13
N GLN A 242 12.30 24.50 3.87
CA GLN A 242 13.18 24.60 2.71
C GLN A 242 12.47 25.34 1.58
N CYS A 243 13.22 26.14 0.82
CA CYS A 243 12.70 26.83 -0.36
C CYS A 243 13.36 26.32 -1.63
N GLN A 244 12.55 26.31 -2.69
CA GLN A 244 13.02 26.05 -4.04
C GLN A 244 12.27 26.95 -5.03
N THR A 245 12.89 27.21 -6.17
CA THR A 245 12.19 27.78 -7.33
C THR A 245 11.43 26.67 -8.06
N ILE A 246 10.31 27.01 -8.68
CA ILE A 246 9.60 26.17 -9.66
C ILE A 246 9.11 27.03 -10.82
N TRP A 247 9.13 26.48 -12.03
CA TRP A 247 8.70 27.20 -13.22
C TRP A 247 7.17 27.22 -13.35
N ASN A 248 6.59 28.37 -13.67
CA ASN A 248 5.19 28.47 -14.08
C ASN A 248 5.07 28.38 -15.60
N ILE A 249 4.42 27.30 -16.06
CA ILE A 249 4.38 26.96 -17.48
C ILE A 249 3.46 27.88 -18.28
N GLN A 250 2.49 28.53 -17.63
CA GLN A 250 1.58 29.48 -18.28
C GLN A 250 2.19 30.88 -18.30
N SER A 251 2.64 31.38 -17.16
CA SER A 251 3.16 32.76 -17.05
C SER A 251 4.63 32.91 -17.51
N LYS A 252 5.33 31.78 -17.73
CA LYS A 252 6.76 31.72 -18.10
C LYS A 252 7.65 32.46 -17.11
N LYS A 253 7.39 32.27 -15.82
CA LYS A 253 8.14 32.88 -14.71
C LYS A 253 8.36 31.85 -13.60
N SER A 254 9.48 31.98 -12.91
CA SER A 254 9.75 31.19 -11.72
C SER A 254 9.01 31.75 -10.50
N ALA A 255 8.42 30.85 -9.72
CA ALA A 255 7.87 31.10 -8.40
C ALA A 255 8.80 30.53 -7.35
N ILE A 256 8.78 31.08 -6.13
CA ILE A 256 9.45 30.47 -4.99
C ILE A 256 8.40 29.70 -4.19
N ILE A 257 8.68 28.45 -3.86
CA ILE A 257 7.87 27.68 -2.92
C ILE A 257 8.63 27.44 -1.63
N MET A 258 7.90 27.35 -0.52
CA MET A 258 8.40 26.90 0.77
C MET A 258 7.55 25.73 1.24
N TYR A 259 8.21 24.65 1.62
CA TYR A 259 7.62 23.49 2.29
C TYR A 259 8.31 23.26 3.62
N TYR A 260 7.60 22.60 4.51
CA TYR A 260 8.12 22.27 5.83
C TYR A 260 8.74 20.88 5.88
N LEU A 261 9.66 20.73 6.81
CA LEU A 261 10.35 19.49 7.08
C LEU A 261 10.02 19.09 8.51
N ALA A 262 9.28 17.98 8.61
CA ALA A 262 8.83 17.45 9.89
C ALA A 262 10.04 17.09 10.75
N CYS A 263 10.82 16.11 10.29
CA CYS A 263 12.05 15.67 10.95
C CYS A 263 13.11 15.33 9.90
N ILE A 264 14.37 15.62 10.23
CA ILE A 264 15.58 15.25 9.46
C ILE A 264 16.28 14.13 10.22
#